data_AF-A0A950K703-F1
#
_entry.id   AF-A0A950K703-F1
#
_cell.length_a   1.000
_cell.length_b   1.000
_cell.length_c   1.000
_cell.angle_alpha   90.00
_cell.angle_beta   90.00
_cell.angle_gamma   90.00
#
_symmetry.space_group_name_H-M   'P 1'
#
loop_
_entity.id
_entity.type
_entity.pdbx_description
1 polymer ?
#
loop_
_entity_poly.entity_id
_entity_poly.type
_entity_poly.pdbx_seq_one_letter_code
_entity_poly.pdbx_strand_id
1 'polypeptide(L)'
;MSRKSVVADVMRRRAFEAALAPLIGAARRKGRRREPRPTRRLLPQRWFSRAQRRATTIPDPVSIAVIAIDRIGRASVRAGLTGKEVEVAAPDEESAAILRAALAETAQWRATDRLVKIRAESRAALLRD
;
A
#
# COMPACT_ATOMS: atom_id res chain seq x y z
N MET A 1 -2.57 10.26 35.19
CA MET A 1 -2.12 9.07 34.43
C MET A 1 -1.24 8.22 35.32
N SER A 2 -1.59 6.94 35.52
CA SER A 2 -0.92 6.05 36.48
C SER A 2 0.32 5.41 35.87
N ARG A 3 1.46 5.41 36.57
CA ARG A 3 2.72 4.78 36.10
C ARG A 3 2.55 3.32 35.68
N LYS A 4 1.56 2.62 36.24
CA LYS A 4 1.24 1.21 35.91
C LYS A 4 0.71 1.03 34.48
N SER A 5 -0.04 1.99 33.93
CA SER A 5 -0.61 1.86 32.58
C SER A 5 0.43 2.06 31.47
N VAL A 6 1.44 2.90 31.72
CA VAL A 6 2.55 3.14 30.80
C VAL A 6 3.43 1.89 30.67
N VAL A 7 3.70 1.22 31.77
CA VAL A 7 4.51 -0.02 31.79
C VAL A 7 3.78 -1.15 31.05
N ALA A 8 2.46 -1.27 31.23
CA ALA A 8 1.66 -2.29 30.55
C ALA A 8 1.65 -2.11 29.01
N ASP A 9 1.62 -0.87 28.51
CA ASP A 9 1.70 -0.59 27.07
C ASP A 9 3.07 -0.86 26.48
N VAL A 10 4.15 -0.52 27.18
CA VAL A 10 5.52 -0.84 26.74
C VAL A 10 5.72 -2.35 26.67
N MET A 11 5.19 -3.10 27.65
CA MET A 11 5.26 -4.57 27.65
C MET A 11 4.45 -5.19 26.50
N ARG A 12 3.24 -4.68 26.21
CA ARG A 12 2.43 -5.15 25.08
C ARG A 12 3.11 -4.89 23.74
N ARG A 13 3.72 -3.72 23.58
CA ARG A 13 4.49 -3.36 22.37
C ARG A 13 5.71 -4.27 22.18
N ARG A 14 6.46 -4.55 23.26
CA ARG A 14 7.61 -5.48 23.20
C ARG A 14 7.21 -6.92 22.93
N ALA A 15 6.09 -7.37 23.49
CA ALA A 15 5.56 -8.70 23.22
C ALA A 15 5.14 -8.84 21.74
N PHE A 16 4.53 -7.81 21.18
CA PHE A 16 4.16 -7.76 19.75
C PHE A 16 5.40 -7.73 18.83
N GLU A 17 6.41 -6.94 19.16
CA GLU A 17 7.69 -6.92 18.42
C GLU A 17 8.41 -8.28 18.49
N ALA A 18 8.40 -8.94 19.65
CA ALA A 18 8.98 -10.28 19.82
C ALA A 18 8.23 -11.34 19.01
N ALA A 19 6.90 -11.26 18.93
CA ALA A 19 6.08 -12.17 18.13
C ALA A 19 6.34 -12.03 16.62
N LEU A 20 6.72 -10.85 16.16
CA LEU A 20 7.02 -10.58 14.74
C LEU A 20 8.49 -10.83 14.35
N ALA A 21 9.40 -10.97 15.32
CA ALA A 21 10.82 -11.21 15.08
C ALA A 21 11.13 -12.43 14.17
N PRO A 22 10.41 -13.57 14.27
CA PRO A 22 10.62 -14.71 13.37
C PRO A 22 10.25 -14.38 11.90
N LEU A 23 9.22 -13.56 11.69
CA LEU A 23 8.73 -13.18 10.37
C LEU A 23 9.71 -12.22 9.67
N ILE A 24 10.26 -11.26 10.42
CA ILE A 24 11.30 -10.33 9.94
C ILE A 24 12.61 -11.11 9.65
N GLY A 25 12.97 -12.07 10.50
CA GLY A 25 14.11 -12.96 10.28
C GLY A 25 13.96 -13.87 9.05
N ALA A 26 12.74 -14.34 8.77
CA ALA A 26 12.42 -15.12 7.58
C ALA A 26 12.48 -14.27 6.29
N ALA A 27 12.00 -13.02 6.34
CA ALA A 27 12.10 -12.08 5.22
C ALA A 27 13.56 -11.75 4.85
N ARG A 28 14.45 -11.59 5.85
CA ARG A 28 15.89 -11.38 5.63
C ARG A 28 16.59 -12.62 5.06
N ARG A 29 16.22 -13.82 5.51
CA ARG A 29 16.81 -15.08 5.00
C ARG A 29 16.39 -15.39 3.56
N LYS A 30 15.18 -15.02 3.15
CA LYS A 30 14.71 -15.16 1.75
C LYS A 30 15.48 -14.28 0.75
N GLY A 31 16.16 -13.22 1.23
CA GLY A 31 17.03 -12.36 0.41
C GLY A 31 18.42 -12.93 0.13
N ARG A 32 18.93 -13.86 0.95
CA ARG A 32 20.29 -14.43 0.82
C ARG A 32 20.38 -15.74 0.04
N ARG A 33 19.24 -16.29 -0.41
CA ARG A 33 19.18 -17.54 -1.19
C ARG A 33 18.74 -17.29 -2.64
N ARG A 34 19.12 -16.16 -3.22
CA ARG A 34 19.01 -15.93 -4.66
C ARG A 34 20.15 -16.66 -5.36
N GLU A 35 19.88 -17.91 -5.74
CA GLU A 35 20.56 -18.50 -6.89
C GLU A 35 20.48 -17.52 -8.09
N PRO A 36 21.53 -17.42 -8.91
CA PRO A 36 21.52 -16.60 -10.11
C PRO A 36 20.55 -17.22 -11.12
N ARG A 37 19.28 -16.78 -11.11
CA ARG A 37 18.32 -17.12 -12.15
C ARG A 37 18.67 -16.38 -13.44
N PRO A 38 18.63 -17.08 -14.59
CA PRO A 38 19.10 -16.54 -15.85
C PRO A 38 18.27 -15.33 -16.29
N THR A 39 19.01 -14.41 -16.90
CA THR A 39 18.61 -13.18 -17.54
C THR A 39 17.33 -13.28 -18.38
N ARG A 40 16.46 -12.29 -18.13
CA ARG A 40 15.81 -11.48 -19.17
C ARG A 40 14.87 -12.21 -20.13
N ARG A 41 13.63 -12.42 -19.68
CA ARG A 41 12.47 -12.16 -20.54
C ARG A 41 11.70 -10.97 -19.96
N LEU A 42 12.05 -9.80 -20.49
CA LEU A 42 11.26 -8.58 -20.35
C LEU A 42 9.89 -8.88 -20.94
N LEU A 43 8.93 -9.21 -20.07
CA LEU A 43 7.53 -9.15 -20.44
C LEU A 43 7.26 -7.69 -20.84
N PRO A 44 6.65 -7.45 -22.01
CA PRO A 44 6.42 -6.09 -22.48
C PRO A 44 5.43 -5.41 -21.53
N GLN A 45 5.91 -4.50 -20.68
CA GLN A 45 5.11 -3.61 -19.83
C GLN A 45 4.19 -2.65 -20.62
N ARG A 46 4.01 -2.83 -21.94
CA ARG A 46 3.25 -1.94 -22.83
C ARG A 46 1.80 -2.37 -23.09
N TRP A 47 1.30 -3.42 -22.44
CA TRP A 47 -0.02 -3.99 -22.76
C TRP A 47 -1.19 -3.37 -21.97
N PHE A 48 -0.92 -2.63 -20.88
CA PHE A 48 -1.97 -1.93 -20.14
C PHE A 48 -2.16 -0.46 -20.58
N SER A 49 -1.45 -0.02 -21.62
CA SER A 49 -1.40 1.39 -22.02
C SER A 49 -2.00 1.64 -23.40
N ARG A 50 -3.27 1.25 -23.66
CA ARG A 50 -4.07 1.91 -24.73
C ARG A 50 -5.56 1.56 -24.87
N ALA A 51 -6.29 1.20 -23.80
CA ALA A 51 -7.71 0.89 -23.94
C ALA A 51 -8.65 1.69 -23.01
N GLN A 52 -8.22 2.83 -22.48
CA GLN A 52 -9.10 3.70 -21.70
C GLN A 52 -9.22 5.08 -22.35
N ARG A 53 -9.65 5.05 -23.61
CA ARG A 53 -10.34 6.17 -24.23
C ARG A 53 -11.80 5.77 -24.40
N ARG A 54 -12.64 6.10 -23.44
CA ARG A 54 -13.95 6.70 -23.69
C ARG A 54 -14.60 7.17 -22.39
N ALA A 55 -15.29 8.29 -22.52
CA ALA A 55 -15.99 8.99 -21.48
C ALA A 55 -17.07 8.10 -20.86
N THR A 56 -16.89 7.78 -19.58
CA THR A 56 -17.95 7.56 -18.62
C THR A 56 -17.43 8.04 -17.28
N THR A 57 -18.19 8.94 -16.65
CA THR A 57 -17.99 9.59 -15.34
C THR A 57 -18.00 8.61 -14.15
N ILE A 58 -17.69 7.34 -14.40
CA ILE A 58 -17.76 6.26 -13.43
C ILE A 58 -16.43 5.50 -13.55
N PRO A 59 -15.59 5.53 -12.50
CA PRO A 59 -14.35 4.76 -12.44
C PRO A 59 -14.59 3.28 -12.66
N ASP A 60 -13.70 2.63 -13.41
CA ASP A 60 -13.77 1.19 -13.63
C ASP A 60 -13.59 0.43 -12.30
N PRO A 61 -14.61 -0.32 -11.84
CA PRO A 61 -14.55 -1.00 -10.54
C PRO A 61 -13.45 -2.06 -10.49
N VAL A 62 -13.10 -2.68 -11.62
CA VAL A 62 -12.02 -3.68 -11.68
C VAL A 62 -10.68 -3.00 -11.42
N SER A 63 -10.42 -1.88 -12.08
CA SER A 63 -9.22 -1.07 -11.85
C SER A 63 -9.09 -0.61 -10.40
N ILE A 64 -10.19 -0.20 -9.76
CA ILE A 64 -10.20 0.15 -8.32
C ILE A 64 -9.83 -1.05 -7.45
N ALA A 65 -10.42 -2.21 -7.71
CA ALA A 65 -10.15 -3.42 -6.94
C ALA A 65 -8.68 -3.86 -7.07
N VAL A 66 -8.11 -3.79 -8.27
CA VAL A 66 -6.69 -4.09 -8.51
C VAL A 66 -5.79 -3.13 -7.72
N ILE A 67 -6.07 -1.83 -7.73
CA ILE A 67 -5.30 -0.85 -6.95
C ILE A 67 -5.40 -1.15 -5.45
N ALA A 68 -6.60 -1.47 -4.95
CA ALA A 68 -6.83 -1.80 -3.55
C ALA A 68 -6.01 -3.02 -3.10
N ILE A 69 -6.04 -4.10 -3.89
CA ILE A 69 -5.35 -5.35 -3.56
C ILE A 69 -3.83 -5.18 -3.67
N ASP A 70 -3.35 -4.70 -4.80
CA ASP A 70 -1.91 -4.75 -5.10
C ASP A 70 -1.13 -3.58 -4.51
N ARG A 71 -1.72 -2.39 -4.47
CA ARG A 71 -1.03 -1.18 -4.01
C ARG A 71 -1.37 -0.85 -2.57
N ILE A 72 -2.66 -0.73 -2.25
CA ILE A 72 -3.10 -0.34 -0.89
C ILE A 72 -2.77 -1.45 0.11
N GLY A 73 -3.05 -2.71 -0.19
CA GLY A 73 -2.70 -3.82 0.69
C GLY A 73 -1.22 -3.85 1.08
N ARG A 74 -0.32 -3.60 0.11
CA ARG A 74 1.12 -3.49 0.37
C ARG A 74 1.50 -2.23 1.15
N ALA A 75 0.83 -1.11 0.87
CA ALA A 75 1.05 0.15 1.59
C ALA A 75 0.62 0.03 3.07
N SER A 76 -0.54 -0.55 3.36
CA SER A 76 -1.01 -0.78 4.74
C SER A 76 -0.05 -1.67 5.53
N VAL A 77 0.48 -2.74 4.93
CA VAL A 77 1.50 -3.59 5.58
C VAL A 77 2.77 -2.80 5.87
N ARG A 78 3.25 -2.00 4.91
CA ARG A 78 4.45 -1.18 5.09
C ARG A 78 4.24 -0.11 6.16
N ALA A 79 3.10 0.56 6.14
CA ALA A 79 2.72 1.56 7.13
C ALA A 79 2.63 0.95 8.53
N GLY A 80 1.98 -0.20 8.68
CA GLY A 80 1.89 -0.91 9.97
C GLY A 80 3.25 -1.36 10.52
N LEU A 81 4.16 -1.82 9.66
CA LEU A 81 5.50 -2.26 10.09
C LEU A 81 6.44 -1.10 10.42
N THR A 82 6.29 0.05 9.74
CA THR A 82 7.23 1.17 9.88
C THR A 82 6.70 2.30 10.76
N GLY A 83 5.39 2.35 10.98
CA GLY A 83 4.70 3.48 11.61
C GLY A 83 4.79 4.77 10.79
N LYS A 84 5.22 4.72 9.53
CA LYS A 84 5.39 5.88 8.66
C LYS A 84 4.25 5.97 7.66
N GLU A 85 3.95 7.19 7.25
CA GLU A 85 3.01 7.44 6.17
C GLU A 85 3.55 6.89 4.84
N VAL A 86 2.64 6.34 4.03
CA VAL A 86 2.94 5.77 2.71
C VAL A 86 1.96 6.35 1.70
N GLU A 87 2.49 6.86 0.61
CA GLU A 87 1.70 7.45 -0.47
C GLU A 87 1.43 6.42 -1.59
N VAL A 88 0.20 6.39 -2.10
CA VAL A 88 -0.24 5.52 -3.20
C VAL A 88 -0.84 6.37 -4.30
N ALA A 89 -0.32 6.22 -5.52
CA ALA A 89 -0.83 6.90 -6.70
C ALA A 89 -2.06 6.18 -7.27
N ALA A 90 -3.11 6.95 -7.54
CA ALA A 90 -4.32 6.56 -8.24
C ALA A 90 -4.34 7.22 -9.64
N PRO A 91 -4.90 6.55 -10.66
CA PRO A 91 -4.82 6.98 -12.06
C PRO A 91 -5.60 8.25 -12.38
N ASP A 92 -6.63 8.56 -11.58
CA ASP A 92 -7.49 9.72 -11.75
C ASP A 92 -8.07 10.16 -10.40
N GLU A 93 -8.65 11.36 -10.35
CA GLU A 93 -9.19 11.94 -9.13
C GLU A 93 -10.45 11.24 -8.63
N GLU A 94 -11.30 10.70 -9.52
CA GLU A 94 -12.53 10.01 -9.13
C GLU A 94 -12.19 8.68 -8.43
N SER A 95 -11.27 7.90 -9.01
CA SER A 95 -10.69 6.72 -8.39
C SER A 95 -10.00 7.05 -7.06
N ALA A 96 -9.25 8.16 -7.01
CA ALA A 96 -8.60 8.60 -5.79
C ALA A 96 -9.63 8.91 -4.69
N ALA A 97 -10.71 9.60 -5.03
CA ALA A 97 -11.78 9.95 -4.09
C ALA A 97 -12.45 8.68 -3.52
N ILE A 98 -12.79 7.70 -4.35
CA ILE A 98 -13.37 6.43 -3.91
C ILE A 98 -12.42 5.69 -2.95
N LEU A 99 -11.14 5.61 -3.30
CA LEU A 99 -10.15 4.94 -2.46
C LEU A 99 -9.91 5.67 -1.13
N ARG A 100 -9.91 7.01 -1.13
CA ARG A 100 -9.84 7.81 0.11
C ARG A 100 -11.05 7.57 0.99
N ALA A 101 -12.25 7.52 0.42
CA ALA A 101 -13.47 7.23 1.16
C ALA A 101 -13.43 5.83 1.79
N ALA A 102 -13.00 4.82 1.03
CA ALA A 102 -12.83 3.46 1.53
C ALA A 102 -11.80 3.37 2.67
N LEU A 103 -10.68 4.10 2.57
CA LEU A 103 -9.69 4.18 3.65
C LEU A 103 -10.22 4.92 4.87
N ALA A 104 -11.00 5.98 4.69
CA ALA A 104 -11.62 6.71 5.80
C ALA A 104 -12.60 5.82 6.59
N GLU A 105 -13.39 5.00 5.88
CA GLU A 105 -14.32 4.04 6.48
C GLU A 105 -13.56 2.96 7.29
N THR A 106 -12.51 2.39 6.71
CA THR A 106 -11.71 1.35 7.39
C THR A 106 -10.84 1.88 8.52
N ALA A 107 -10.41 3.15 8.45
CA ALA A 107 -9.63 3.84 9.47
C ALA A 107 -10.35 4.05 10.81
N GLN A 108 -11.67 3.80 10.85
CA GLN A 108 -12.45 3.72 12.09
C GLN A 108 -12.02 2.51 12.93
N TRP A 109 -11.68 1.40 12.26
CA TRP A 109 -11.36 0.11 12.90
C TRP A 109 -9.86 -0.22 12.82
N ARG A 110 -9.15 0.32 11.82
CA ARG A 110 -7.74 0.04 11.53
C ARG A 110 -6.92 1.32 11.56
N ALA A 111 -6.27 1.59 12.69
CA ALA A 111 -5.45 2.80 12.86
C ALA A 111 -4.33 2.94 11.80
N THR A 112 -3.84 1.83 11.26
CA THR A 112 -2.80 1.81 10.21
C THR A 112 -3.26 2.40 8.89
N ASP A 113 -4.55 2.34 8.57
CA ASP A 113 -5.07 2.84 7.30
C ASP A 113 -5.03 4.38 7.23
N ARG A 114 -4.93 5.06 8.38
CA ARG A 114 -4.68 6.52 8.47
C ARG A 114 -3.31 6.95 7.95
N LEU A 115 -2.36 6.02 7.90
CA LEU A 115 -1.01 6.27 7.42
C LEU A 115 -0.91 6.12 5.90
N VAL A 116 -1.96 5.65 5.22
CA VAL A 116 -1.97 5.51 3.76
C VAL A 116 -2.61 6.74 3.13
N LYS A 117 -1.82 7.49 2.35
CA LYS A 117 -2.27 8.69 1.63
C LYS A 117 -2.47 8.36 0.16
N ILE A 118 -3.65 8.68 -0.38
CA ILE A 118 -3.95 8.49 -1.80
C ILE A 118 -3.74 9.81 -2.54
N ARG A 119 -2.85 9.81 -3.54
CA ARG A 119 -2.62 10.92 -4.47
C ARG A 119 -3.17 10.57 -5.84
N ALA A 120 -3.88 11.50 -6.47
CA ALA A 120 -4.26 11.37 -7.86
C ALA A 120 -3.11 11.77 -8.77
N GLU A 121 -2.91 11.02 -9.84
CA GLU A 121 -2.06 11.42 -10.95
C GLU A 121 -2.81 12.51 -11.72
N SER A 122 -2.35 13.76 -11.57
CA SER A 122 -2.92 14.86 -12.34
C SER A 122 -2.58 14.64 -13.82
N ARG A 123 -3.60 14.60 -14.68
CA ARG A 123 -3.48 14.45 -16.14
C ARG A 123 -2.45 15.40 -16.79
N ALA A 124 -2.14 16.53 -16.14
CA ALA A 124 -1.13 17.50 -16.54
C ALA A 124 0.32 16.95 -16.53
N ALA A 125 0.62 15.91 -15.75
CA ALA A 125 1.95 15.29 -15.71
C ALA A 125 2.25 14.42 -16.95
N LEU A 126 1.21 13.98 -17.67
CA LEU A 126 1.33 13.12 -18.86
C LEU A 126 1.44 13.89 -20.19
N LEU A 127 1.44 15.22 -20.15
CA LEU A 127 1.52 16.11 -21.34
C LEU A 127 2.84 16.89 -21.42
N ARG A 128 3.84 16.54 -20.59
CA ARG A 128 5.15 17.22 -20.54
C ARG A 128 6.34 16.38 -21.03
N ASP A 129 6.10 15.24 -21.66
CA ASP A 129 7.13 14.43 -22.33
C ASP A 129 6.85 14.29 -23.83
#